data_AF-A0A7S0GHE3-F1
#
_entry.id   AF-A0A7S0GHE3-F1
#
_cell.length_a   1.000
_cell.length_b   1.000
_cell.length_c   1.000
_cell.angle_alpha   90.00
_cell.angle_beta   90.00
_cell.angle_gamma   90.00
#
_symmetry.space_group_name_H-M   'P 1'
#
loop_
_entity.id
_entity.type
_entity.pdbx_description
1 polymer ?
#
loop_
_entity_poly.entity_id
_entity_poly.type
_entity_poly.pdbx_seq_one_letter_code
_entity_poly.pdbx_strand_id
1 'polypeptide(L)'
;RKGSCLGSVRRWGNMLRASHRIPIQLCYCRRFSISTPKPPTPTLPLDPILNVPQLQKDLTDLAPSMAKSLTSVGYWTNLPTHINTPPLIPSTIVRTIREQCIALRNEGRFEQSVSESIDGSGIVTTFPKEGVWACEPDGADYDTAPDLLTYMSIVIGMLPPLLNNAVNLQNAVVANVIGERRTLSLSNEAFNAKLAVTSPGSTYPLHVDNTLGITGSSNDTRKLTCILYLNPNYEPDHGG
;
A
#
# COMPACT_ATOMS: atom_id res chain seq x y z
N ARG A 1 -19.21 4.92 36.51
CA ARG A 1 -19.97 4.00 35.63
C ARG A 1 -19.13 3.80 34.38
N LYS A 2 -18.75 2.54 34.11
CA LYS A 2 -17.76 2.14 33.10
C LYS A 2 -18.30 2.45 31.68
N GLY A 3 -17.53 3.22 30.89
CA GLY A 3 -17.73 3.37 29.46
C GLY A 3 -16.76 2.45 28.73
N SER A 4 -17.28 1.39 28.11
CA SER A 4 -16.51 0.48 27.27
C SER A 4 -16.38 1.09 25.87
N CYS A 5 -15.19 1.60 25.52
CA CYS A 5 -14.80 1.81 24.12
C CYS A 5 -14.35 0.46 23.54
N LEU A 6 -15.30 -0.26 22.93
CA LEU A 6 -14.98 -1.35 22.03
C LEU A 6 -14.31 -0.74 20.79
N GLY A 7 -13.04 -1.09 20.57
CA GLY A 7 -12.34 -0.82 19.32
C GLY A 7 -13.15 -1.37 18.15
N SER A 8 -13.76 -0.45 17.41
CA SER A 8 -14.50 -0.77 16.19
C SER A 8 -13.49 -1.06 15.10
N VAL A 9 -13.15 -2.34 14.92
CA VAL A 9 -12.63 -2.83 13.64
C VAL A 9 -13.77 -2.67 12.65
N ARG A 10 -13.77 -1.57 11.87
CA ARG A 10 -14.61 -1.48 10.68
C ARG A 10 -14.07 -2.46 9.64
N ARG A 11 -14.46 -3.72 9.81
CA ARG A 11 -14.34 -4.76 8.79
C ARG A 11 -14.99 -4.26 7.52
N TRP A 12 -14.28 -4.36 6.40
CA TRP A 12 -14.80 -4.39 5.03
C TRP A 12 -15.78 -5.58 4.76
N GLY A 13 -16.37 -6.18 5.80
CA GLY A 13 -17.10 -7.43 5.76
C GLY A 13 -18.56 -7.34 5.29
N ASN A 14 -19.08 -6.14 4.99
CA ASN A 14 -20.49 -5.96 4.62
C ASN A 14 -20.73 -5.43 3.19
N MET A 15 -19.73 -5.47 2.29
CA MET A 15 -19.96 -5.19 0.86
C MET A 15 -19.73 -6.37 -0.10
N LEU A 16 -19.42 -7.58 0.42
CA LEU A 16 -19.18 -8.77 -0.43
C LEU A 16 -19.97 -10.03 -0.03
N ARG A 17 -20.99 -9.91 0.82
CA ARG A 17 -22.00 -10.98 0.99
C ARG A 17 -23.24 -10.70 0.15
N ALA A 18 -23.05 -10.67 -1.16
CA ALA A 18 -24.09 -11.00 -2.10
C ALA A 18 -23.42 -11.87 -3.17
N SER A 19 -23.66 -13.17 -3.08
CA SER A 19 -23.50 -14.10 -4.20
C SER A 19 -24.18 -13.45 -5.39
N HIS A 20 -23.40 -12.95 -6.35
CA HIS A 20 -23.64 -12.74 -7.78
C HIS A 20 -22.36 -12.08 -8.30
N ARG A 21 -21.83 -12.57 -9.42
CA ARG A 21 -20.64 -12.02 -10.09
C ARG A 21 -20.83 -10.51 -10.31
N ILE A 22 -20.15 -9.68 -9.52
CA ILE A 22 -20.02 -8.26 -9.82
C ILE A 22 -18.75 -8.14 -10.67
N PRO A 23 -18.84 -7.88 -11.98
CA PRO A 23 -17.66 -7.46 -12.72
C PRO A 23 -17.16 -6.16 -12.08
N ILE A 24 -15.87 -6.10 -11.73
CA ILE A 24 -15.19 -4.85 -11.41
C ILE A 24 -15.20 -4.05 -12.71
N GLN A 25 -16.30 -3.35 -12.96
CA GLN A 25 -16.42 -2.41 -14.05
C GLN A 25 -15.65 -1.17 -13.60
N LEU A 26 -14.38 -1.11 -14.02
CA LEU A 26 -13.56 0.11 -13.99
C LEU A 26 -14.41 1.23 -14.59
N CYS A 27 -14.99 2.07 -13.73
CA CYS A 27 -15.75 3.22 -14.15
C CYS A 27 -14.74 4.25 -14.66
N TYR A 28 -14.42 4.16 -15.96
CA TYR A 28 -13.60 5.14 -16.66
C TYR A 28 -14.44 6.43 -16.79
N CYS A 29 -14.39 7.30 -15.78
CA CYS A 29 -14.94 8.65 -15.87
C CYS A 29 -14.10 9.46 -16.87
N ARG A 30 -14.38 9.26 -18.16
CA ARG A 30 -13.93 10.13 -19.25
C ARG A 30 -14.55 11.52 -19.04
N ARG A 31 -13.78 12.49 -18.55
CA ARG A 31 -14.13 13.91 -18.60
C ARG A 31 -14.15 14.35 -20.07
N PHE A 32 -15.28 14.25 -20.75
CA PHE A 32 -15.51 14.95 -22.02
C PHE A 32 -16.47 16.12 -21.78
N SER A 33 -15.91 17.33 -21.71
CA SER A 33 -16.67 18.56 -21.86
C SER A 33 -16.57 18.98 -23.33
N ILE A 34 -17.68 18.90 -24.07
CA ILE A 34 -17.76 19.42 -25.43
C ILE A 34 -18.03 20.92 -25.31
N SER A 35 -16.98 21.74 -25.45
CA SER A 35 -17.10 23.18 -25.65
C SER A 35 -16.48 23.57 -26.99
N THR A 36 -17.12 24.52 -27.66
CA THR A 36 -16.72 25.14 -28.93
C THR A 36 -15.26 25.63 -28.93
N PRO A 37 -14.61 25.78 -30.10
CA PRO A 37 -13.18 26.05 -30.18
C PRO A 37 -12.86 27.45 -29.67
N LYS A 38 -12.42 27.52 -28.40
CA LYS A 38 -11.75 28.67 -27.81
C LYS A 38 -10.32 28.72 -28.37
N PRO A 39 -9.76 29.90 -28.71
CA PRO A 39 -8.36 30.02 -29.11
C PRO A 39 -7.45 29.32 -28.08
N PRO A 40 -6.32 28.72 -28.51
CA PRO A 40 -5.46 27.94 -27.64
C PRO A 40 -4.98 28.84 -26.50
N THR A 41 -5.62 28.68 -25.36
CA THR A 41 -5.13 29.20 -24.10
C THR A 41 -3.80 28.51 -23.89
N PRO A 42 -2.71 29.21 -23.52
CA PRO A 42 -1.45 28.55 -23.19
C PRO A 42 -1.79 27.40 -22.24
N THR A 43 -1.57 26.18 -22.72
CA THR A 43 -1.91 24.96 -21.97
C THR A 43 -1.13 25.07 -20.69
N LEU A 44 -1.83 25.34 -19.58
CA LEU A 44 -1.30 25.09 -18.26
C LEU A 44 -0.71 23.67 -18.30
N PRO A 45 0.51 23.46 -17.80
CA PRO A 45 1.08 22.13 -17.76
C PRO A 45 0.05 21.21 -17.11
N LEU A 46 -0.38 20.19 -17.86
CA LEU A 46 -1.34 19.22 -17.36
C LEU A 46 -0.69 18.58 -16.13
N ASP A 47 -1.38 18.60 -14.99
CA ASP A 47 -0.89 17.93 -13.79
C ASP A 47 -0.49 16.49 -14.15
N PRO A 48 0.66 16.00 -13.68
CA PRO A 48 1.12 14.68 -14.08
C PRO A 48 0.16 13.63 -13.49
N ILE A 49 -0.59 12.98 -14.38
CA ILE A 49 -1.57 11.94 -14.04
C ILE A 49 -0.86 10.59 -13.98
N LEU A 50 -1.22 9.75 -12.99
CA LEU A 50 -0.73 8.38 -12.93
C LEU A 50 -1.06 7.62 -14.23
N ASN A 51 -0.03 7.16 -14.94
CA ASN A 51 -0.21 6.33 -16.15
C ASN A 51 -0.56 4.89 -15.75
N VAL A 52 -1.86 4.63 -15.62
CA VAL A 52 -2.40 3.33 -15.20
C VAL A 52 -1.91 2.18 -16.09
N PRO A 53 -2.06 2.20 -17.42
CA PRO A 53 -1.57 1.10 -18.27
C PRO A 53 -0.07 0.80 -18.08
N GLN A 54 0.76 1.84 -17.93
CA GLN A 54 2.19 1.66 -17.72
C GLN A 54 2.47 1.01 -16.36
N LEU A 55 1.84 1.50 -15.28
CA LEU A 55 2.02 0.90 -13.95
C LEU A 55 1.61 -0.59 -13.92
N GLN A 56 0.49 -0.93 -14.56
CA GLN A 56 0.02 -2.32 -14.65
C GLN A 56 1.00 -3.21 -15.40
N LYS A 57 1.57 -2.69 -16.50
CA LYS A 57 2.62 -3.37 -17.27
C LYS A 57 3.88 -3.55 -16.42
N ASP A 58 4.35 -2.51 -15.75
CA ASP A 58 5.58 -2.55 -14.95
C ASP A 58 5.44 -3.53 -13.77
N LEU A 59 4.29 -3.56 -13.09
CA LEU A 59 4.01 -4.56 -12.05
C LEU A 59 4.07 -5.99 -12.60
N THR A 60 3.52 -6.21 -13.79
CA THR A 60 3.52 -7.53 -14.44
C THR A 60 4.95 -7.96 -14.79
N ASP A 61 5.73 -7.07 -15.38
CA ASP A 61 7.11 -7.33 -15.80
C ASP A 61 8.04 -7.58 -14.60
N LEU A 62 7.82 -6.86 -13.50
CA LEU A 62 8.67 -6.95 -12.30
C LEU A 62 8.29 -8.10 -11.37
N ALA A 63 7.05 -8.59 -11.39
CA ALA A 63 6.55 -9.61 -10.47
C ALA A 63 7.42 -10.88 -10.36
N PRO A 64 8.00 -11.44 -11.45
CA PRO A 64 8.91 -12.58 -11.34
C PRO A 64 10.15 -12.28 -10.49
N SER A 65 10.74 -11.10 -10.68
CA SER A 65 11.93 -10.65 -9.93
C SER A 65 11.59 -10.36 -8.46
N MET A 66 10.44 -9.71 -8.21
CA MET A 66 9.90 -9.45 -6.88
C MET A 66 9.71 -10.76 -6.11
N ALA A 67 8.99 -11.72 -6.70
CA ALA A 67 8.72 -13.03 -6.10
C ALA A 67 10.00 -13.80 -5.76
N LYS A 68 11.00 -13.77 -6.66
CA LYS A 68 12.30 -14.41 -6.43
C LYS A 68 13.02 -13.77 -5.24
N SER A 69 13.09 -12.45 -5.18
CA SER A 69 13.78 -11.73 -4.09
C SER A 69 13.05 -11.89 -2.76
N LEU A 70 11.71 -11.81 -2.74
CA LEU A 70 10.90 -11.99 -1.55
C LEU A 70 11.06 -13.39 -0.94
N THR A 71 11.18 -14.43 -1.76
CA THR A 71 11.34 -15.81 -1.27
C THR A 71 12.78 -16.16 -0.86
N SER A 72 13.78 -15.56 -1.51
CA SER A 72 15.20 -15.87 -1.24
C SER A 72 15.88 -14.93 -0.24
N VAL A 73 15.51 -13.65 -0.23
CA VAL A 73 16.12 -12.60 0.59
C VAL A 73 15.16 -12.07 1.65
N GLY A 74 13.85 -12.16 1.43
CA GLY A 74 12.82 -11.69 2.35
C GLY A 74 12.32 -10.26 2.08
N TYR A 75 12.92 -9.54 1.12
CA TYR A 75 12.47 -8.23 0.68
C TYR A 75 12.78 -7.99 -0.81
N TRP A 76 12.17 -6.97 -1.38
CA TRP A 76 12.47 -6.47 -2.73
C TRP A 76 12.33 -4.94 -2.74
N THR A 77 13.10 -4.25 -3.56
CA THR A 77 13.03 -2.79 -3.70
C THR A 77 13.17 -2.36 -5.16
N ASN A 78 12.44 -1.31 -5.55
CA ASN A 78 12.63 -0.57 -6.80
C ASN A 78 13.42 0.71 -6.57
N LEU A 79 14.37 0.68 -5.64
CA LEU A 79 15.38 1.73 -5.60
C LEU A 79 16.28 1.54 -6.83
N PRO A 80 16.68 2.63 -7.51
CA PRO A 80 17.66 2.57 -8.58
C PRO A 80 19.05 2.20 -8.01
N THR A 81 19.23 0.94 -7.61
CA THR A 81 20.54 0.36 -7.29
C THR A 81 21.30 -0.01 -8.56
N HIS A 82 20.61 0.02 -9.71
CA HIS A 82 21.16 -0.19 -11.04
C HIS A 82 20.82 1.00 -11.93
N ILE A 83 21.84 1.53 -12.62
CA ILE A 83 21.80 2.74 -13.46
C ILE A 83 20.68 2.70 -14.54
N ASN A 84 20.14 1.53 -14.85
CA ASN A 84 19.23 1.31 -16.00
C ASN A 84 17.80 0.86 -15.63
N THR A 85 17.43 0.79 -14.35
CA THR A 85 16.05 0.43 -13.97
C THR A 85 15.28 1.70 -13.62
N PRO A 86 14.28 2.11 -14.43
CA PRO A 86 13.44 3.25 -14.08
C PRO A 86 12.62 2.91 -12.82
N PRO A 87 12.34 3.91 -11.97
CA PRO A 87 11.51 3.71 -10.79
C PRO A 87 10.09 3.28 -11.21
N LEU A 88 9.46 2.42 -10.41
CA LEU A 88 8.07 1.97 -10.64
C LEU A 88 7.09 3.15 -10.79
N ILE A 89 7.33 4.21 -10.04
CA ILE A 89 6.54 5.43 -10.06
C ILE A 89 7.51 6.59 -10.36
N PRO A 90 7.28 7.38 -11.42
CA PRO A 90 8.08 8.57 -11.69
C PRO A 90 8.07 9.56 -10.53
N SER A 91 9.18 10.27 -10.31
CA SER A 91 9.30 11.25 -9.21
C SER A 91 8.25 12.37 -9.27
N THR A 92 7.79 12.74 -10.47
CA THR A 92 6.69 13.68 -10.69
C THR A 92 5.37 13.17 -10.11
N ILE A 93 5.06 11.88 -10.30
CA ILE A 93 3.87 11.25 -9.71
C ILE A 93 4.02 11.09 -8.20
N VAL A 94 5.22 10.76 -7.70
CA VAL A 94 5.49 10.75 -6.26
C VAL A 94 5.20 12.11 -5.62
N ARG A 95 5.56 13.22 -6.30
CA ARG A 95 5.23 14.58 -5.85
C ARG A 95 3.72 14.83 -5.82
N THR A 96 3.00 14.49 -6.88
CA THR A 96 1.52 14.60 -6.92
C THR A 96 0.87 13.83 -5.78
N ILE A 97 1.24 12.57 -5.59
CA ILE A 97 0.68 11.75 -4.50
C ILE A 97 1.05 12.34 -3.13
N ARG A 98 2.27 12.87 -2.96
CA ARG A 98 2.65 13.58 -1.71
C ARG A 98 1.77 14.79 -1.45
N GLU A 99 1.50 15.62 -2.47
CA GLU A 99 0.66 16.81 -2.34
C GLU A 99 -0.78 16.44 -1.95
N GLN A 100 -1.32 15.38 -2.55
CA GLN A 100 -2.62 14.80 -2.15
C GLN A 100 -2.63 14.34 -0.70
N CYS A 101 -1.56 13.67 -0.24
CA CYS A 101 -1.42 13.27 1.17
C CYS A 101 -1.35 14.47 2.13
N ILE A 102 -0.69 15.56 1.73
CA ILE A 102 -0.65 16.81 2.49
C ILE A 102 -2.05 17.44 2.55
N ALA A 103 -2.81 17.43 1.45
CA ALA A 103 -4.18 17.92 1.42
C ALA A 103 -5.08 17.15 2.40
N LEU A 104 -5.04 15.81 2.39
CA LEU A 104 -5.76 14.97 3.35
C LEU A 104 -5.40 15.31 4.81
N ARG A 105 -4.12 15.59 5.07
CA ARG A 105 -3.68 16.03 6.40
C ARG A 105 -4.29 17.36 6.81
N ASN A 106 -4.32 18.32 5.89
CA ASN A 106 -4.90 19.64 6.14
C ASN A 106 -6.42 19.59 6.34
N GLU A 107 -7.09 18.57 5.78
CA GLU A 107 -8.50 18.26 6.02
C GLU A 107 -8.76 17.54 7.35
N GLY A 108 -7.72 17.24 8.13
CA GLY A 108 -7.84 16.60 9.43
C GLY A 108 -8.07 15.09 9.36
N ARG A 109 -7.74 14.43 8.23
CA ARG A 109 -7.88 12.97 8.10
C ARG A 109 -6.93 12.17 8.98
N PHE A 110 -5.85 12.79 9.46
CA PHE A 110 -4.81 12.12 10.22
C PHE A 110 -5.08 12.17 11.72
N GLU A 111 -4.86 11.04 12.37
CA GLU A 111 -4.99 10.87 13.81
C GLU A 111 -3.69 10.34 14.42
N GLN A 112 -3.54 10.51 15.73
CA GLN A 112 -2.35 10.08 16.45
C GLN A 112 -2.21 8.55 16.35
N SER A 113 -1.09 8.08 15.80
CA SER A 113 -0.86 6.64 15.65
C SER A 113 -0.62 6.01 17.02
N VAL A 114 -1.23 4.86 17.27
CA VAL A 114 -1.06 4.08 18.50
C VAL A 114 -0.28 2.79 18.23
N SER A 115 0.46 2.36 19.24
CA SER A 115 1.13 1.06 19.33
C SER A 115 0.48 0.21 20.39
N GLU A 116 0.74 -1.10 20.32
CA GLU A 116 0.46 -2.06 21.37
C GLU A 116 1.79 -2.65 21.86
N SER A 117 1.92 -2.86 23.17
CA SER A 117 2.97 -3.69 23.77
C SER A 117 2.34 -4.77 24.64
N ILE A 118 2.94 -5.94 24.65
CA ILE A 118 2.55 -7.06 25.50
C ILE A 118 3.60 -7.16 26.60
N ASP A 119 3.19 -7.06 27.86
CA ASP A 119 4.11 -7.26 28.99
C ASP A 119 4.38 -8.76 29.24
N GLY A 120 5.31 -9.05 30.16
CA GLY A 120 5.64 -10.44 30.52
C GLY A 120 4.49 -11.26 31.12
N SER A 121 3.36 -10.61 31.46
CA SER A 121 2.13 -11.26 31.94
C SER A 121 1.11 -11.53 30.83
N GLY A 122 1.38 -11.07 29.61
CA GLY A 122 0.48 -11.20 28.46
C GLY A 122 -0.58 -10.10 28.38
N ILE A 123 -0.49 -9.03 29.19
CA ILE A 123 -1.41 -7.90 29.12
C ILE A 123 -0.99 -6.97 27.98
N VAL A 124 -1.96 -6.63 27.12
CA VAL A 124 -1.78 -5.67 26.03
C VAL A 124 -2.01 -4.25 26.55
N THR A 125 -1.01 -3.39 26.46
CA THR A 125 -1.12 -1.95 26.74
C THR A 125 -0.96 -1.14 25.46
N THR A 126 -1.82 -0.14 25.25
CA THR A 126 -1.72 0.77 24.12
C THR A 126 -1.00 2.05 24.51
N PHE A 127 -0.19 2.61 23.60
CA PHE A 127 0.50 3.88 23.81
C PHE A 127 0.59 4.68 22.51
N PRO A 128 0.50 6.03 22.58
CA PRO A 128 0.66 6.87 21.41
C PRO A 128 2.13 6.85 20.92
N LYS A 129 2.32 6.78 19.61
CA LYS A 129 3.63 6.90 18.95
C LYS A 129 3.98 8.37 18.77
N GLU A 130 4.79 8.92 19.66
CA GLU A 130 5.18 10.33 19.59
C GLU A 130 5.71 10.73 18.20
N GLY A 131 5.15 11.79 17.64
CA GLY A 131 5.52 12.29 16.32
C GLY A 131 5.03 11.46 15.13
N VAL A 132 4.19 10.43 15.34
CA VAL A 132 3.64 9.61 14.24
C VAL A 132 2.14 9.79 14.14
N TRP A 133 1.67 10.30 13.00
CA TRP A 133 0.26 10.41 12.65
C TRP A 133 -0.05 9.50 11.49
N ALA A 134 -1.26 8.96 11.45
CA ALA A 134 -1.69 8.13 10.35
C ALA A 134 -3.17 8.25 10.07
N CYS A 135 -3.55 7.80 8.87
CA CYS A 135 -4.93 7.55 8.50
C CYS A 135 -5.00 6.28 7.65
N GLU A 136 -6.21 5.74 7.51
CA GLU A 136 -6.54 4.69 6.54
C GLU A 136 -7.26 5.37 5.36
N PRO A 137 -6.60 5.56 4.21
CA PRO A 137 -7.24 6.15 3.03
C PRO A 137 -8.36 5.24 2.53
N ASP A 138 -9.51 5.83 2.17
CA ASP A 138 -10.66 5.09 1.65
C ASP A 138 -11.33 5.82 0.46
N GLY A 139 -12.43 5.26 -0.05
CA GLY A 139 -13.12 5.80 -1.22
C GLY A 139 -13.68 7.21 -1.03
N ALA A 140 -13.89 7.69 0.20
CA ALA A 140 -14.34 9.06 0.47
C ALA A 140 -13.23 10.09 0.20
N ASP A 141 -11.97 9.66 0.17
CA ASP A 141 -10.81 10.51 -0.06
C ASP A 141 -10.56 10.78 -1.56
N TYR A 142 -11.41 10.27 -2.47
CA TYR A 142 -11.17 10.29 -3.92
C TYR A 142 -11.12 11.70 -4.51
N ASP A 143 -11.91 12.63 -4.00
CA ASP A 143 -11.91 14.01 -4.51
C ASP A 143 -10.62 14.75 -4.14
N THR A 144 -10.01 14.41 -3.01
CA THR A 144 -8.78 15.03 -2.50
C THR A 144 -7.52 14.30 -2.97
N ALA A 145 -7.57 12.96 -3.07
CA ALA A 145 -6.41 12.11 -3.33
C ALA A 145 -6.66 11.04 -4.42
N PRO A 146 -7.06 11.42 -5.64
CA PRO A 146 -7.44 10.47 -6.68
C PRO A 146 -6.28 9.59 -7.16
N ASP A 147 -5.06 10.12 -7.30
CA ASP A 147 -3.90 9.35 -7.77
C ASP A 147 -3.40 8.38 -6.69
N LEU A 148 -3.42 8.79 -5.41
CA LEU A 148 -3.13 7.89 -4.29
C LEU A 148 -4.06 6.68 -4.30
N LEU A 149 -5.38 6.91 -4.37
CA LEU A 149 -6.36 5.83 -4.37
C LEU A 149 -6.28 4.97 -5.63
N THR A 150 -6.01 5.57 -6.79
CA THR A 150 -5.82 4.84 -8.04
C THR A 150 -4.58 3.93 -7.95
N TYR A 151 -3.45 4.46 -7.47
CA TYR A 151 -2.24 3.68 -7.22
C TYR A 151 -2.50 2.51 -6.26
N MET A 152 -3.12 2.78 -5.12
CA MET A 152 -3.46 1.76 -4.12
C MET A 152 -4.35 0.68 -4.72
N SER A 153 -5.41 1.06 -5.44
CA SER A 153 -6.35 0.12 -6.06
C SER A 153 -5.66 -0.81 -7.05
N ILE A 154 -4.75 -0.29 -7.87
CA ILE A 154 -3.98 -1.08 -8.84
C ILE A 154 -3.07 -2.06 -8.11
N VAL A 155 -2.28 -1.59 -7.14
CA VAL A 155 -1.33 -2.43 -6.42
C VAL A 155 -2.05 -3.52 -5.63
N ILE A 156 -3.09 -3.18 -4.88
CA ILE A 156 -3.88 -4.14 -4.10
C ILE A 156 -4.56 -5.17 -5.01
N GLY A 157 -5.13 -4.75 -6.14
CA GLY A 157 -5.84 -5.63 -7.06
C GLY A 157 -4.94 -6.54 -7.89
N MET A 158 -3.72 -6.10 -8.21
CA MET A 158 -2.85 -6.80 -9.16
C MET A 158 -1.65 -7.50 -8.54
N LEU A 159 -1.03 -6.91 -7.51
CA LEU A 159 0.23 -7.44 -6.99
C LEU A 159 0.07 -8.83 -6.34
N PRO A 160 -0.92 -9.09 -5.47
CA PRO A 160 -1.10 -10.42 -4.88
C PRO A 160 -1.22 -11.57 -5.90
N PRO A 161 -2.11 -11.51 -6.92
CA PRO A 161 -2.21 -12.60 -7.90
C PRO A 161 -0.96 -12.73 -8.76
N LEU A 162 -0.29 -11.63 -9.12
CA LEU A 162 0.96 -11.66 -9.89
C LEU A 162 2.08 -12.38 -9.10
N LEU A 163 2.23 -12.07 -7.81
CA LEU A 163 3.23 -12.72 -6.96
C LEU A 163 2.89 -14.19 -6.70
N ASN A 164 1.62 -14.53 -6.43
CA ASN A 164 1.20 -15.92 -6.27
C ASN A 164 1.54 -16.75 -7.50
N ASN A 165 1.25 -16.24 -8.70
CA ASN A 165 1.57 -16.91 -9.95
C ASN A 165 3.08 -17.10 -10.10
N ALA A 166 3.87 -16.04 -9.89
CA ALA A 166 5.32 -16.10 -10.02
C ALA A 166 5.97 -17.09 -9.04
N VAL A 167 5.57 -17.07 -7.77
CA VAL A 167 6.07 -18.01 -6.75
C VAL A 167 5.66 -19.44 -7.08
N ASN A 168 4.41 -19.68 -7.48
CA ASN A 168 3.93 -21.03 -7.77
C ASN A 168 4.60 -21.63 -9.01
N LEU A 169 4.95 -20.80 -10.01
CA LEU A 169 5.77 -21.21 -11.14
C LEU A 169 7.20 -21.58 -10.71
N GLN A 170 7.84 -20.77 -9.87
CA GLN A 170 9.16 -21.07 -9.31
C GLN A 170 9.15 -22.38 -8.50
N ASN A 171 8.14 -22.57 -7.65
CA ASN A 171 8.01 -23.76 -6.82
C ASN A 171 7.65 -25.01 -7.65
N ALA A 172 6.97 -24.89 -8.79
CA ALA A 172 6.74 -26.03 -9.68
C ALA A 172 8.04 -26.57 -10.28
N VAL A 173 9.00 -25.68 -10.60
CA VAL A 173 10.33 -26.09 -11.08
C VAL A 173 11.08 -26.86 -9.99
N VAL A 174 10.99 -26.40 -8.74
CA VAL A 174 11.69 -26.98 -7.59
C VAL A 174 11.03 -28.27 -7.08
N ALA A 175 9.70 -28.34 -7.05
CA ALA A 175 8.96 -29.51 -6.57
C ALA A 175 9.22 -30.76 -7.44
N ASN A 176 9.53 -30.58 -8.74
CA ASN A 176 9.98 -31.67 -9.61
C ASN A 176 11.34 -32.28 -9.18
N VAL A 177 12.08 -31.59 -8.30
CA VAL A 177 13.41 -32.02 -7.81
C VAL A 177 13.34 -32.61 -6.40
N ILE A 178 12.49 -32.05 -5.51
CA ILE A 178 12.49 -32.38 -4.07
C ILE A 178 11.14 -32.88 -3.51
N GLY A 179 10.11 -33.04 -4.33
CA GLY A 179 8.86 -33.72 -3.95
C GLY A 179 7.90 -32.97 -3.01
N GLU A 180 8.29 -31.82 -2.46
CA GLU A 180 7.40 -30.95 -1.67
C GLU A 180 6.98 -29.70 -2.44
N ARG A 181 5.68 -29.44 -2.51
CA ARG A 181 5.10 -28.24 -3.13
C ARG A 181 4.46 -27.37 -2.06
N ARG A 182 5.16 -26.34 -1.57
CA ARG A 182 4.53 -25.28 -0.77
C ARG A 182 3.95 -24.24 -1.70
N THR A 183 2.62 -24.09 -1.72
CA THR A 183 1.97 -22.97 -2.39
C THR A 183 1.90 -21.81 -1.41
N LEU A 184 2.41 -20.65 -1.82
CA LEU A 184 2.10 -19.40 -1.13
C LEU A 184 0.87 -18.80 -1.79
N SER A 185 -0.07 -18.34 -0.98
CA SER A 185 -1.31 -17.70 -1.44
C SER A 185 -1.54 -16.44 -0.64
N LEU A 186 -1.12 -15.30 -1.19
CA LEU A 186 -1.58 -13.99 -0.77
C LEU A 186 -3.06 -13.85 -1.13
N SER A 187 -3.87 -13.37 -0.20
CA SER A 187 -5.29 -13.13 -0.44
C SER A 187 -5.47 -11.84 -1.26
N ASN A 188 -6.45 -11.85 -2.17
CA ASN A 188 -6.91 -10.64 -2.87
C ASN A 188 -8.02 -9.92 -2.09
N GLU A 189 -8.52 -10.52 -1.01
CA GLU A 189 -9.67 -10.05 -0.24
C GLU A 189 -9.27 -9.37 1.07
N ALA A 190 -8.04 -9.60 1.53
CA ALA A 190 -7.53 -9.09 2.79
C ALA A 190 -6.37 -8.12 2.53
N PHE A 191 -6.67 -6.84 2.59
CA PHE A 191 -5.68 -5.77 2.56
C PHE A 191 -6.00 -4.73 3.63
N ASN A 192 -4.98 -4.05 4.10
CA ASN A 192 -5.09 -2.81 4.86
C ASN A 192 -4.11 -1.82 4.22
N ALA A 193 -4.53 -0.57 4.12
CA ALA A 193 -3.69 0.51 3.63
C ALA A 193 -3.63 1.59 4.70
N LYS A 194 -2.40 2.04 4.96
CA LYS A 194 -2.12 3.05 5.97
C LYS A 194 -1.22 4.11 5.37
N LEU A 195 -1.64 5.35 5.49
CA LEU A 195 -0.80 6.51 5.20
C LEU A 195 -0.26 7.03 6.53
N ALA A 196 1.05 7.21 6.63
CA ALA A 196 1.70 7.66 7.85
C ALA A 196 2.59 8.88 7.58
N VAL A 197 2.61 9.79 8.54
CA VAL A 197 3.52 10.93 8.57
C VAL A 197 4.27 10.90 9.90
N THR A 198 5.58 11.06 9.79
CA THR A 198 6.53 11.02 10.90
C THR A 198 7.19 12.38 11.05
N SER A 199 7.24 12.89 12.27
CA SER A 199 8.03 14.07 12.63
C SER A 199 9.47 13.69 12.96
N PRO A 200 10.42 14.64 12.83
CA PRO A 200 11.78 14.43 13.31
C PRO A 200 11.80 14.00 14.79
N GLY A 201 12.66 13.03 15.13
CA GLY A 201 12.82 12.53 16.51
C GLY A 201 11.86 11.42 16.93
N SER A 202 10.94 10.98 16.06
CA SER A 202 10.12 9.79 16.34
C SER A 202 10.97 8.54 16.54
N THR A 203 10.59 7.71 17.50
CA THR A 203 11.30 6.45 17.81
C THR A 203 10.52 5.26 17.28
N TYR A 204 11.23 4.35 16.60
CA TYR A 204 10.67 3.09 16.10
C TYR A 204 11.31 1.91 16.82
N PRO A 205 10.56 1.12 17.60
CA PRO A 205 11.10 -0.12 18.14
C PRO A 205 11.36 -1.11 17.00
N LEU A 206 12.37 -1.96 17.19
CA LEU A 206 12.55 -3.13 16.34
C LEU A 206 11.30 -3.99 16.42
N HIS A 207 10.69 -4.28 15.27
CA HIS A 207 9.48 -5.09 15.20
C HIS A 207 9.44 -5.89 13.89
N VAL A 208 8.61 -6.93 13.90
CA VAL A 208 8.13 -7.60 12.69
C VAL A 208 6.67 -7.20 12.49
N ASP A 209 6.26 -7.05 11.24
CA ASP A 209 4.87 -6.70 10.96
C ASP A 209 3.93 -7.81 11.39
N ASN A 210 4.18 -9.06 11.00
CA ASN A 210 3.33 -10.16 11.42
C ASN A 210 3.87 -10.83 12.69
N THR A 211 3.11 -10.72 13.78
CA THR A 211 3.42 -11.34 15.07
C THR A 211 2.69 -12.67 15.32
N LEU A 212 2.04 -13.25 14.30
CA LEU A 212 1.37 -14.55 14.36
C LEU A 212 2.34 -15.64 14.86
N GLY A 213 1.90 -16.38 15.89
CA GLY A 213 2.71 -17.41 16.54
C GLY A 213 3.57 -16.90 17.70
N ILE A 214 3.63 -15.59 17.94
CA ILE A 214 4.20 -15.01 19.16
C ILE A 214 3.15 -15.09 20.28
N THR A 215 3.55 -15.62 21.44
CA THR A 215 2.65 -15.77 22.60
C THR A 215 2.14 -14.40 23.06
N GLY A 216 0.82 -14.25 23.17
CA GLY A 216 0.17 -12.98 23.54
C GLY A 216 -0.14 -12.03 22.38
N SER A 217 0.29 -12.36 21.15
CA SER A 217 -0.04 -11.59 19.95
C SER A 217 -1.51 -11.79 19.52
N SER A 218 -2.09 -10.75 18.93
CA SER A 218 -3.34 -10.86 18.16
C SER A 218 -3.17 -11.79 16.95
N ASN A 219 -4.30 -12.29 16.43
CA ASN A 219 -4.38 -13.12 15.21
C ASN A 219 -4.03 -12.30 13.97
N ASP A 220 -2.77 -11.91 13.85
CA ASP A 220 -2.26 -11.14 12.73
C ASP A 220 -2.22 -11.98 11.44
N THR A 221 -2.73 -11.42 10.37
CA THR A 221 -2.85 -12.08 9.07
C THR A 221 -1.96 -11.44 8.00
N ARG A 222 -1.13 -10.44 8.35
CA ARG A 222 -0.26 -9.75 7.40
C ARG A 222 0.75 -10.74 6.81
N LYS A 223 0.86 -10.79 5.49
CA LYS A 223 1.82 -11.68 4.81
C LYS A 223 2.82 -10.96 3.92
N LEU A 224 2.42 -9.82 3.38
CA LEU A 224 3.23 -8.94 2.56
C LEU A 224 2.99 -7.50 3.01
N THR A 225 4.08 -6.78 3.29
CA THR A 225 4.04 -5.33 3.50
C THR A 225 4.61 -4.66 2.25
N CYS A 226 3.87 -3.71 1.71
CA CYS A 226 4.31 -2.88 0.60
C CYS A 226 4.43 -1.43 1.09
N ILE A 227 5.57 -0.79 0.83
CA ILE A 227 5.85 0.57 1.30
C ILE A 227 6.16 1.44 0.08
N LEU A 228 5.38 2.51 -0.09
CA LEU A 228 5.69 3.60 -1.01
C LEU A 228 6.19 4.80 -0.20
N TYR A 229 7.46 5.17 -0.40
CA TYR A 229 8.02 6.38 0.18
C TYR A 229 7.63 7.61 -0.65
N LEU A 230 7.07 8.62 -0.01
CA LEU A 230 6.58 9.85 -0.64
C LEU A 230 7.50 11.04 -0.38
N ASN A 231 8.81 10.83 -0.27
CA ASN A 231 9.82 11.88 -0.03
C ASN A 231 10.65 12.12 -1.30
N PRO A 232 10.17 12.91 -2.27
CA PRO A 232 10.79 13.03 -3.60
C PRO A 232 12.14 13.78 -3.61
N ASN A 233 12.46 14.47 -2.52
CA ASN A 233 13.72 15.20 -2.32
C ASN A 233 14.46 14.61 -1.10
N TYR A 234 14.40 13.29 -0.93
CA TYR A 234 15.14 12.60 0.11
C TYR A 234 16.65 12.75 -0.14
N GLU A 235 17.37 13.11 0.91
CA GLU A 235 18.83 13.16 0.94
C GLU A 235 19.32 12.23 2.06
N PRO A 236 20.53 11.65 1.95
CA PRO A 236 21.03 10.67 2.92
C PRO A 236 21.06 11.14 4.38
N ASP A 237 21.19 12.44 4.62
CA ASP A 237 21.25 13.06 5.95
C ASP A 237 19.86 13.31 6.57
N HIS A 238 18.77 13.16 5.80
CA HIS A 238 17.41 13.30 6.31
C HIS A 238 16.97 12.14 7.23
N GLY A 239 17.61 10.98 7.13
CA GLY A 239 17.21 9.77 7.87
C GLY A 239 15.84 9.21 7.43
N GLY A 240 15.26 8.30 8.23
CA GLY A 240 13.99 7.63 7.92
C GLY A 240 13.21 7.24 9.16
#